data_AF-A0A3D1S9S9-F1
#
_entry.id   AF-A0A3D1S9S9-F1
#
_cell.length_a   1.000
_cell.length_b   1.000
_cell.length_c   1.000
_cell.angle_alpha   90.00
_cell.angle_beta   90.00
_cell.angle_gamma   90.00
#
_symmetry.space_group_name_H-M   'P 1'
#
loop_
_entity.id
_entity.type
_entity.pdbx_description
1 polymer ?
#
loop_
_entity_poly.entity_id
_entity_poly.type
_entity_poly.pdbx_seq_one_letter_code
_entity_poly.pdbx_strand_id
1 'polypeptide(L)'
;MAQQSGMQHIIEQVREKHVPDDAVGEKCWGVIYNSVEKMHSGSSHGSETVSEVLLGMPVRLLDKKGGWRRVQAPDGYVGWVSDAVRT
;
A
#
# COMPACT_ATOMS: atom_id res chain seq x y z
N MET A 1 21.91 21.97 18.58
CA MET A 1 20.54 21.52 18.91
C MET A 1 19.57 21.48 17.72
N ALA A 2 19.86 22.06 16.55
CA ALA A 2 18.94 22.06 15.40
C ALA A 2 19.00 20.80 14.50
N GLN A 3 20.05 19.97 14.61
CA GLN A 3 20.30 18.86 13.67
C GLN A 3 19.51 17.58 13.99
N GLN A 4 19.01 17.43 15.23
CA GLN A 4 18.19 16.27 15.65
C GLN A 4 16.75 16.33 15.11
N SER A 5 16.23 17.55 14.81
CA SER A 5 14.83 17.78 14.43
C SER A 5 14.49 17.27 13.02
N GLY A 6 15.42 17.41 12.06
CA GLY A 6 15.22 16.98 10.68
C GLY A 6 15.14 15.46 10.51
N MET A 7 15.94 14.71 11.27
CA MET A 7 15.88 13.24 11.23
C MET A 7 14.56 12.71 11.77
N GLN A 8 14.05 13.29 12.87
CA GLN A 8 12.77 12.89 13.44
C GLN A 8 11.62 13.13 12.46
N HIS A 9 11.65 14.27 11.76
CA HIS A 9 10.67 14.56 10.71
C HIS A 9 10.70 13.53 9.57
N ILE A 10 11.89 13.13 9.10
CA ILE A 10 12.03 12.10 8.06
C ILE A 10 11.52 10.74 8.56
N ILE A 11 11.82 10.37 9.81
CA ILE A 11 11.35 9.11 10.40
C ILE A 11 9.81 9.09 10.47
N GLU A 12 9.19 10.20 10.88
CA GLU A 12 7.73 10.33 10.94
C GLU A 12 7.10 10.16 9.55
N GLN A 13 7.67 10.82 8.53
CA GLN A 13 7.19 10.73 7.14
C GLN A 13 7.32 9.32 6.55
N VAL A 14 8.43 8.62 6.85
CA VAL A 14 8.63 7.23 6.41
C VAL A 14 7.65 6.30 7.12
N ARG A 15 7.38 6.54 8.41
CA ARG A 15 6.44 5.76 9.23
C ARG A 15 5.00 5.91 8.73
N GLU A 16 4.55 7.13 8.47
CA GLU A 16 3.24 7.43 7.89
C GLU A 16 3.01 6.66 6.58
N LYS A 17 4.05 6.51 5.76
CA LYS A 17 3.93 5.84 4.45
C LYS A 17 3.78 4.32 4.53
N HIS A 18 4.24 3.66 5.59
CA HIS A 18 4.39 2.20 5.68
C HIS A 18 3.64 1.52 6.83
N VAL A 19 3.03 2.29 7.74
CA VAL A 19 2.16 1.75 8.78
C VAL A 19 0.74 1.62 8.21
N PRO A 20 0.04 0.50 8.48
CA PRO A 20 -1.37 0.38 8.14
C PRO A 20 -2.18 1.49 8.79
N ASP A 21 -2.97 2.19 7.98
CA ASP A 21 -3.95 3.15 8.44
C ASP A 21 -5.03 2.44 9.28
N ASP A 22 -5.59 3.15 10.26
CA ASP A 22 -6.65 2.63 11.12
C ASP A 22 -7.86 2.13 10.30
N ALA A 23 -8.08 2.66 9.08
CA ALA A 23 -9.09 2.21 8.13
C ALA A 23 -8.95 0.72 7.72
N VAL A 24 -7.76 0.13 7.87
CA VAL A 24 -7.52 -1.28 7.53
C VAL A 24 -8.08 -2.21 8.61
N GLY A 25 -8.11 -1.79 9.87
CA GLY A 25 -8.49 -2.61 11.04
C GLY A 25 -7.44 -3.65 11.42
N GLU A 26 -7.83 -4.66 12.21
CA GLU A 26 -6.89 -5.69 12.72
C GLU A 26 -6.31 -6.62 11.63
N LYS A 27 -7.00 -6.73 10.49
CA LYS A 27 -6.56 -7.56 9.35
C LYS A 27 -5.69 -6.76 8.38
N CYS A 28 -4.41 -6.62 8.72
CA CYS A 28 -3.42 -5.89 7.92
C CYS A 28 -2.83 -6.68 6.74
N TRP A 29 -3.41 -7.83 6.39
CA TRP A 29 -2.93 -8.71 5.34
C TRP A 29 -4.07 -9.17 4.43
N GLY A 30 -3.72 -9.46 3.19
CA GLY A 30 -4.62 -10.09 2.23
C GLY A 30 -3.87 -10.85 1.15
N VAL A 31 -4.63 -11.47 0.25
CA VAL A 31 -4.12 -12.25 -0.88
C VAL A 31 -4.73 -11.72 -2.17
N ILE A 32 -3.89 -11.56 -3.20
CA ILE A 32 -4.33 -11.18 -4.54
C ILE A 32 -5.12 -12.34 -5.17
N TYR A 33 -6.33 -12.07 -5.68
CA TYR A 33 -7.17 -13.09 -6.32
C TYR A 33 -7.32 -12.91 -7.85
N ASN A 34 -6.82 -11.81 -8.41
CA ASN A 34 -6.75 -11.61 -9.86
C ASN A 34 -5.47 -12.27 -10.41
N SER A 35 -5.52 -12.76 -11.65
CA SER A 35 -4.33 -13.36 -12.32
C SER A 35 -3.15 -12.39 -12.35
N VAL A 36 -3.42 -11.15 -12.74
CA VAL A 36 -2.50 -10.02 -12.75
C VAL A 36 -3.30 -8.77 -12.36
N GLU A 37 -2.78 -8.00 -11.42
CA GLU A 37 -3.34 -6.71 -11.00
C GLU A 37 -2.26 -5.63 -11.09
N LYS A 38 -2.60 -4.48 -11.66
CA LYS A 38 -1.70 -3.32 -11.71
C LYS A 38 -1.78 -2.53 -10.42
N MET A 39 -0.63 -2.18 -9.89
CA MET A 39 -0.52 -1.23 -8.80
C MET A 39 -0.39 0.17 -9.37
N HIS A 40 -1.24 1.09 -8.94
CA HIS A 40 -1.23 2.48 -9.37
C HIS A 40 -0.65 3.42 -8.31
N SER A 41 -0.03 4.53 -8.72
CA SER A 41 0.50 5.55 -7.80
C SER A 41 -0.60 6.27 -7.01
N GLY A 42 -1.84 6.25 -7.50
CA GLY A 42 -3.01 6.81 -6.86
C GLY A 42 -4.25 5.92 -7.01
N SER A 43 -5.31 6.21 -6.27
CA SER A 43 -6.59 5.48 -6.28
C SER A 43 -7.45 5.83 -7.51
N SER A 44 -6.87 5.73 -8.71
CA SER A 44 -7.52 6.02 -9.99
C SER A 44 -6.89 5.20 -11.10
N HIS A 45 -7.70 4.70 -12.04
CA HIS A 45 -7.23 3.97 -13.21
C HIS A 45 -6.37 4.84 -14.16
N GLY A 46 -6.51 6.17 -14.08
CA GLY A 46 -5.68 7.12 -14.84
C GLY A 46 -4.33 7.45 -14.18
N SER A 47 -4.08 6.96 -12.97
CA SER A 47 -2.80 7.14 -12.29
C SER A 47 -1.74 6.22 -12.88
N GLU A 48 -0.48 6.66 -12.82
CA GLU A 48 0.68 5.90 -13.28
C GLU A 48 0.72 4.49 -12.68
N THR A 49 1.03 3.49 -13.50
CA THR A 49 1.30 2.13 -13.04
C THR A 49 2.71 2.06 -12.45
N VAL A 50 2.82 1.65 -11.20
CA VAL A 50 4.09 1.59 -10.46
C VAL A 50 4.68 0.19 -10.36
N SER A 51 3.84 -0.84 -10.41
CA SER A 51 4.23 -2.26 -10.41
C SER A 51 3.03 -3.15 -10.79
N GLU A 52 3.23 -4.46 -10.79
CA GLU A 52 2.20 -5.48 -10.96
C GLU A 52 2.30 -6.53 -9.85
N VAL A 53 1.15 -7.07 -9.44
CA VAL A 53 1.06 -8.19 -8.49
C VAL A 53 0.25 -9.32 -9.10
N LEU A 54 0.54 -10.54 -8.66
CA LEU A 54 0.06 -11.78 -9.25
C LEU A 54 -0.85 -12.53 -8.28
N LEU A 55 -1.68 -13.40 -8.85
CA LEU A 55 -2.53 -14.32 -8.12
C LEU A 55 -1.77 -15.04 -7.00
N GLY A 56 -2.38 -15.09 -5.81
CA GLY A 56 -1.84 -15.80 -4.66
C GLY A 56 -0.76 -15.02 -3.89
N MET A 57 -0.31 -13.86 -4.39
CA MET A 57 0.67 -13.06 -3.66
C MET A 57 0.08 -12.53 -2.35
N PRO A 58 0.74 -12.77 -1.20
CA PRO A 58 0.37 -12.13 0.04
C PRO A 58 0.80 -10.67 0.01
N VAL A 59 -0.08 -9.77 0.42
CA VAL A 59 0.19 -8.34 0.47
C VAL A 59 -0.18 -7.77 1.83
N ARG A 60 0.58 -6.77 2.29
CA ARG A 60 0.17 -5.97 3.45
C ARG A 60 -0.83 -4.93 3.00
N LEU A 61 -1.89 -4.75 3.76
CA LEU A 61 -2.84 -3.67 3.57
C LEU A 61 -2.36 -2.46 4.35
N LEU A 62 -2.19 -1.36 3.64
CA LEU A 62 -1.74 -0.10 4.21
C LEU A 62 -2.87 0.92 4.34
N ASP A 63 -3.86 0.90 3.43
CA ASP A 63 -4.96 1.88 3.44
C ASP A 63 -6.16 1.37 2.63
N LYS A 64 -7.33 1.97 2.82
CA LYS A 64 -8.56 1.74 2.07
C LYS A 64 -9.25 3.07 1.75
N LYS A 65 -9.51 3.32 0.46
CA LYS A 65 -10.20 4.53 -0.01
C LYS A 65 -11.22 4.19 -1.09
N GLY A 66 -12.50 4.18 -0.73
CA GLY A 66 -13.56 3.72 -1.63
C GLY A 66 -13.32 2.27 -2.08
N GLY A 67 -13.39 2.01 -3.39
CA GLY A 67 -13.09 0.69 -3.97
C GLY A 67 -11.62 0.32 -4.06
N TRP A 68 -10.72 1.17 -3.57
CA TRP A 68 -9.27 0.99 -3.67
C TRP A 68 -8.64 0.57 -2.36
N ARG A 69 -7.57 -0.22 -2.47
CA ARG A 69 -6.72 -0.60 -1.34
C ARG A 69 -5.28 -0.27 -1.65
N ARG A 70 -4.61 0.40 -0.73
CA ARG A 70 -3.17 0.63 -0.81
C ARG A 70 -2.48 -0.58 -0.21
N VAL A 71 -1.62 -1.22 -0.98
CA VAL A 71 -0.96 -2.46 -0.60
C VAL A 71 0.55 -2.36 -0.72
N GLN A 72 1.26 -3.16 0.08
CA GLN A 72 2.68 -3.43 -0.09
C GLN A 72 2.87 -4.88 -0.57
N ALA A 73 3.54 -5.03 -1.71
CA ALA A 73 3.93 -6.32 -2.26
C ALA A 73 5.14 -6.91 -1.50
N PRO A 74 5.39 -8.23 -1.61
CA PRO A 74 6.53 -8.89 -0.94
C PRO A 74 7.91 -8.34 -1.31
N ASP A 75 8.04 -7.76 -2.51
CA ASP A 75 9.26 -7.11 -3.01
C ASP A 75 9.41 -5.65 -2.51
N GLY A 76 8.46 -5.17 -1.72
CA GLY A 76 8.48 -3.85 -1.10
C GLY A 76 7.80 -2.74 -1.89
N TYR A 77 7.33 -2.99 -3.11
CA TYR A 77 6.58 -1.99 -3.88
C TYR A 77 5.26 -1.65 -3.20
N VAL A 78 4.89 -0.35 -3.25
CA VAL A 78 3.66 0.17 -2.65
C VAL A 78 2.83 0.90 -3.69
N GLY A 79 1.53 0.63 -3.70
CA GLY A 79 0.61 1.21 -4.68
C GLY A 79 -0.84 0.83 -4.39
N TRP A 80 -1.73 1.38 -5.19
CA TRP A 80 -3.18 1.20 -5.07
C TRP A 80 -3.67 0.15 -6.07
N VAL A 81 -4.52 -0.76 -5.60
CA VAL A 81 -5.21 -1.77 -6.42
C VAL A 81 -6.71 -1.63 -6.26
N SER A 82 -7.48 -1.96 -7.29
CA SER A 82 -8.95 -1.90 -7.27
C SER A 82 -9.52 -3.30 -7.37
N ASP A 83 -10.31 -3.70 -6.37
CA ASP A 83 -11.02 -5.00 -6.38
C ASP A 83 -10.14 -6.22 -6.75
N ALA A 84 -9.04 -6.38 -6.01
CA ALA A 84 -8.06 -7.45 -6.28
C ALA A 84 -7.59 -8.22 -5.04
N VAL A 85 -8.00 -7.80 -3.84
CA VAL A 85 -7.49 -8.34 -2.56
C VAL A 85 -8.61 -8.99 -1.75
N ARG A 86 -8.39 -10.20 -1.23
CA ARG A 86 -9.22 -10.82 -0.18
C ARG A 86 -8.50 -10.78 1.18
N THR A 87 -9.24 -10.52 2.26
CA THR A 87 -8.77 -10.34 3.66
C THR A 87 -9.44 -11.30 4.63
#